data_AF-A0A7Y4GQ87-F1
#
_entry.id   AF-A0A7Y4GQ87-F1
#
_cell.length_a   1.000
_cell.length_b   1.000
_cell.length_c   1.000
_cell.angle_alpha   90.00
_cell.angle_beta   90.00
_cell.angle_gamma   90.00
#
_symmetry.space_group_name_H-M   'P 1'
#
loop_
_entity.id
_entity.type
_entity.pdbx_description
1 polymer ?
#
loop_
_entity_poly.entity_id
_entity_poly.type
_entity_poly.pdbx_seq_one_letter_code
_entity_poly.pdbx_strand_id
1 'polypeptide(L)'
;MRMLGGLLEQLPQSSDAFWCAFSMRSIKMRRIHLVLLLTCFCYPAMTAAPSAFAGEFWIGTAPFCSASPQDCTQRGFDFVRSDKKGDGKRCVTGKKVLCACTAPVLRQFYIIAHRTNALDKVRAALRQGANGIEIDVRYRRREQGFCANHDSFDPSCNRLVPFLRELNAIASNSKQLALIVLDFKNHDGNQNAFRELLDIVRRELTSNLGLKMILSTGSLALARRVMPNAGALRRGEAFSIDEEDDPDAVANFLAGTVSGEGSKAYGNGTFEPGIEVHIQNSIQRAVSLRRQGQFQFVYVWTLARTASMRDYLRIGVDGILVNDPRKLRDVITLAEHDPSSCFNVRLETRADSVPAPAPATTPTPIPTPEPPSSCGPGRPCGQGRACCEVGDRMVCQPPGTSCR
;
A
#
# COMPACT_ATOMS: atom_id res chain seq x y z
N MET A 1 -72.72 -9.73 8.19
CA MET A 1 -71.79 -9.79 9.34
C MET A 1 -70.65 -8.82 9.05
N ARG A 2 -70.72 -7.52 9.34
CA ARG A 2 -70.42 -6.81 10.61
C ARG A 2 -69.23 -7.35 11.40
N MET A 3 -68.14 -6.56 11.42
CA MET A 3 -67.22 -6.13 12.53
C MET A 3 -65.94 -5.57 11.83
N LEU A 4 -65.67 -4.26 11.69
CA LEU A 4 -65.17 -3.25 12.66
C LEU A 4 -63.99 -3.76 13.51
N GLY A 5 -62.83 -3.11 13.69
CA GLY A 5 -62.21 -1.85 13.24
C GLY A 5 -60.66 -2.06 13.29
N GLY A 6 -59.78 -1.22 12.75
CA GLY A 6 -59.61 0.20 13.03
C GLY A 6 -58.39 0.38 13.93
N LEU A 7 -57.20 0.66 13.36
CA LEU A 7 -56.13 1.41 14.04
C LEU A 7 -55.24 2.09 12.99
N LEU A 8 -55.42 3.40 12.90
CA LEU A 8 -54.59 4.36 12.17
C LEU A 8 -53.56 4.87 13.17
N GLU A 9 -52.27 4.61 12.92
CA GLU A 9 -51.18 5.24 13.66
C GLU A 9 -50.64 6.43 12.86
N GLN A 10 -50.63 7.57 13.53
CA GLN A 10 -50.24 8.89 13.04
C GLN A 10 -48.71 9.01 13.02
N LEU A 11 -48.14 9.38 11.88
CA LEU A 11 -46.74 9.82 11.77
C LEU A 11 -46.68 11.36 11.87
N PRO A 12 -45.79 11.93 12.69
CA PRO A 12 -45.63 13.38 12.77
C PRO A 12 -44.86 13.92 11.57
N GLN A 13 -45.44 14.93 10.92
CA GLN A 13 -44.79 15.82 9.97
C GLN A 13 -43.81 16.72 10.73
N SER A 14 -42.51 16.59 10.48
CA SER A 14 -41.51 17.60 10.84
C SER A 14 -41.08 18.33 9.58
N SER A 15 -41.54 19.56 9.45
CA SER A 15 -41.11 20.56 8.48
C SER A 15 -39.84 21.25 8.98
N ASP A 16 -38.72 21.09 8.28
CA ASP A 16 -37.58 22.02 8.34
C ASP A 16 -36.88 22.03 6.98
N ALA A 17 -37.45 22.79 6.05
CA ALA A 17 -36.81 23.14 4.78
C ALA A 17 -36.14 24.52 4.94
N PHE A 18 -34.83 24.51 5.17
CA PHE A 18 -33.99 25.70 5.12
C PHE A 18 -33.88 26.20 3.67
N TRP A 19 -34.65 27.24 3.34
CA TRP A 19 -34.49 28.02 2.12
C TRP A 19 -33.36 29.05 2.31
N CYS A 20 -32.18 28.79 1.73
CA CYS A 20 -31.19 29.85 1.48
C CYS A 20 -31.58 30.63 0.22
N ALA A 21 -32.44 31.64 0.38
CA ALA A 21 -32.73 32.61 -0.66
C ALA A 21 -31.58 33.64 -0.75
N PHE A 22 -30.71 33.49 -1.75
CA PHE A 22 -29.68 34.47 -2.09
C PHE A 22 -30.34 35.63 -2.87
N SER A 23 -30.66 36.73 -2.18
CA SER A 23 -31.12 37.97 -2.80
C SER A 23 -29.95 38.71 -3.44
N MET A 24 -29.78 38.59 -4.77
CA MET A 24 -28.91 39.49 -5.53
C MET A 24 -29.55 40.88 -5.62
N ARG A 25 -29.07 41.82 -4.81
CA ARG A 25 -29.29 43.25 -5.06
C ARG A 25 -28.28 43.74 -6.10
N SER A 26 -28.83 44.22 -7.21
CA SER A 26 -28.14 44.95 -8.27
C SER A 26 -27.41 46.17 -7.69
N ILE A 27 -26.07 46.17 -7.75
CA ILE A 27 -25.25 47.37 -7.56
C ILE A 27 -24.78 47.81 -8.95
N LYS A 28 -25.26 48.98 -9.38
CA LYS A 28 -24.78 49.68 -10.58
C LYS A 28 -23.33 50.09 -10.35
N MET A 29 -22.40 49.49 -11.10
CA MET A 29 -21.02 49.96 -11.20
C MET A 29 -20.96 51.35 -11.85
N ARG A 30 -20.46 52.34 -11.09
CA ARG A 30 -19.87 53.56 -11.67
C ARG A 30 -18.35 53.47 -11.53
N ARG A 31 -17.68 53.76 -12.64
CA ARG A 31 -16.22 53.88 -12.78
C ARG A 31 -15.64 54.81 -11.71
N ILE A 32 -14.75 54.30 -10.88
CA ILE A 32 -13.79 55.10 -10.11
C ILE A 32 -12.44 54.41 -10.24
N HIS A 33 -11.53 55.06 -10.97
CA HIS A 33 -10.10 54.83 -10.86
C HIS A 33 -9.65 55.34 -9.49
N LEU A 34 -9.32 54.42 -8.57
CA LEU A 34 -8.55 54.77 -7.38
C LEU A 34 -7.41 53.77 -7.25
N VAL A 35 -6.24 54.24 -7.70
CA VAL A 35 -4.94 53.68 -7.36
C VAL A 35 -4.75 53.92 -5.87
N LEU A 36 -4.82 52.86 -5.06
CA LEU A 36 -4.38 52.89 -3.68
C LEU A 36 -3.44 51.71 -3.44
N LEU A 37 -2.15 52.00 -3.56
CA LEU A 37 -1.05 51.21 -3.05
C LEU A 37 -1.15 51.17 -1.53
N LEU A 38 -1.71 50.10 -0.98
CA LEU A 38 -1.57 49.74 0.42
C LEU A 38 -0.89 48.37 0.49
N THR A 39 0.44 48.38 0.35
CA THR A 39 1.30 47.24 0.71
C THR A 39 1.34 47.14 2.23
N CYS A 40 0.30 46.56 2.82
CA CYS A 40 0.34 46.06 4.17
C CYS A 40 1.17 44.76 4.16
N PHE A 41 2.48 44.87 4.40
CA PHE A 41 3.34 43.75 4.77
C PHE A 41 2.95 43.27 6.19
N CYS A 42 1.77 42.69 6.33
CA CYS A 42 1.49 41.79 7.43
C CYS A 42 2.03 40.43 6.99
N TYR A 43 3.31 40.15 7.25
CA TYR A 43 3.75 38.75 7.34
C TYR A 43 3.15 38.20 8.63
N PRO A 44 2.09 37.37 8.60
CA PRO A 44 1.80 36.58 9.77
C PRO A 44 3.04 35.73 10.02
N ALA A 45 3.66 35.90 11.19
CA ALA A 45 4.56 34.91 11.73
C ALA A 45 3.74 33.63 11.87
N MET A 46 3.74 32.81 10.82
CA MET A 46 3.19 31.47 10.85
C MET A 46 4.12 30.65 11.73
N THR A 47 3.98 30.79 13.05
CA THR A 47 4.41 29.76 13.96
C THR A 47 3.55 28.55 13.64
N ALA A 48 4.07 27.66 12.78
CA ALA A 48 3.47 26.36 12.56
C ALA A 48 3.26 25.74 13.94
N ALA A 49 1.99 25.59 14.33
CA ALA A 49 1.68 24.92 15.58
C ALA A 49 2.40 23.56 15.56
N PRO A 50 3.10 23.17 16.64
CA PRO A 50 3.79 21.90 16.67
C PRO A 50 2.79 20.81 16.31
N SER A 51 3.07 20.10 15.22
CA SER A 51 2.26 18.97 14.77
C SER A 51 2.11 18.01 15.95
N ALA A 52 0.90 17.86 16.47
CA ALA A 52 0.64 16.91 17.53
C ALA A 52 1.03 15.52 17.02
N PHE A 53 2.03 14.90 17.64
CA PHE A 53 2.40 13.53 17.34
C PHE A 53 1.23 12.61 17.70
N ALA A 54 0.89 11.70 16.79
CA ALA A 54 -0.14 10.70 17.03
C ALA A 54 0.34 9.67 18.04
N GLY A 55 1.58 9.21 17.91
CA GLY A 55 2.10 8.15 18.75
C GLY A 55 3.60 7.96 18.61
N GLU A 56 4.15 7.12 19.49
CA GLU A 56 5.56 6.75 19.51
C GLU A 56 5.71 5.23 19.60
N PHE A 57 6.72 4.66 18.94
CA PHE A 57 7.03 3.24 19.05
C PHE A 57 8.52 2.94 18.90
N TRP A 58 8.98 1.85 19.51
CA TRP A 58 10.37 1.43 19.44
C TRP A 58 10.62 0.47 18.27
N ILE A 59 11.72 0.69 17.54
CA ILE A 59 12.32 -0.24 16.59
C ILE A 59 13.52 -0.92 17.25
N GLY A 60 13.61 -2.24 17.13
CA GLY A 60 14.71 -3.07 17.61
C GLY A 60 14.28 -4.03 18.72
N THR A 61 14.63 -5.31 18.62
CA THR A 61 14.19 -6.35 19.55
C THR A 61 15.39 -6.92 20.33
N ALA A 62 15.26 -6.98 21.64
CA ALA A 62 16.27 -7.63 22.49
C ALA A 62 16.21 -9.17 22.31
N PRO A 63 17.33 -9.91 22.49
CA PRO A 63 18.54 -9.48 23.17
C PRO A 63 19.57 -8.69 22.33
N PHE A 64 19.55 -8.63 21.01
CA PHE A 64 20.59 -7.89 20.26
C PHE A 64 19.97 -6.98 19.21
N CYS A 65 20.06 -5.66 19.40
CA CYS A 65 19.31 -4.69 18.61
C CYS A 65 20.27 -3.74 17.88
N SER A 66 20.13 -3.59 16.58
CA SER A 66 20.97 -2.69 15.77
C SER A 66 20.13 -1.64 15.05
N ALA A 67 19.15 -1.07 15.73
CA ALA A 67 18.31 -0.04 15.14
C ALA A 67 19.07 1.29 15.03
N SER A 68 18.81 2.04 13.98
CA SER A 68 19.42 3.33 13.65
C SER A 68 18.35 4.40 13.42
N PRO A 69 18.64 5.69 13.61
CA PRO A 69 17.70 6.77 13.31
C PRO A 69 17.12 6.71 11.88
N GLN A 70 17.91 6.19 10.93
CA GLN A 70 17.50 5.97 9.54
C GLN A 70 16.32 5.01 9.43
N ASP A 71 16.13 4.09 10.37
CA ASP A 71 15.00 3.15 10.35
C ASP A 71 13.65 3.88 10.54
N CYS A 72 13.62 4.98 11.30
CA CYS A 72 12.41 5.81 11.39
C CYS A 72 12.16 6.51 10.06
N THR A 73 13.16 7.23 9.56
CA THR A 73 12.97 8.12 8.39
C THR A 73 12.73 7.35 7.11
N GLN A 74 13.36 6.19 6.91
CA GLN A 74 13.06 5.30 5.77
C GLN A 74 11.62 4.79 5.80
N ARG A 75 11.06 4.60 7.00
CA ARG A 75 9.66 4.22 7.20
C ARG A 75 8.71 5.43 7.23
N GLY A 76 9.21 6.65 7.06
CA GLY A 76 8.40 7.87 7.04
C GLY A 76 7.96 8.35 8.44
N PHE A 77 8.75 8.01 9.46
CA PHE A 77 8.55 8.44 10.84
C PHE A 77 9.67 9.39 11.28
N ASP A 78 9.38 10.21 12.27
CA ASP A 78 10.36 11.09 12.88
C ASP A 78 11.19 10.33 13.92
N PHE A 79 12.51 10.50 13.89
CA PHE A 79 13.37 9.99 14.93
C PHE A 79 13.21 10.83 16.20
N VAL A 80 12.89 10.19 17.32
CA VAL A 80 12.79 10.86 18.63
C VAL A 80 14.09 10.67 19.41
N ARG A 81 14.47 9.42 19.67
CA ARG A 81 15.67 9.09 20.46
C ARG A 81 16.14 7.65 20.25
N SER A 82 17.31 7.31 20.77
CA SER A 82 17.81 5.93 20.82
C SER A 82 18.19 5.52 22.24
N ASP A 83 17.88 4.28 22.61
CA ASP A 83 18.11 3.76 23.96
C ASP A 83 18.44 2.26 23.94
N LYS A 84 19.27 1.77 24.88
CA LYS A 84 19.63 0.34 24.95
C LYS A 84 18.48 -0.52 25.47
N LYS A 85 17.61 0.01 26.32
CA LYS A 85 16.47 -0.67 26.92
C LYS A 85 15.21 -0.47 26.07
N GLY A 86 14.93 0.76 25.67
CA GLY A 86 13.69 1.14 25.00
C GLY A 86 12.46 0.77 25.82
N ASP A 87 11.51 0.06 25.21
CA ASP A 87 10.26 -0.44 25.81
C ASP A 87 10.36 -1.77 26.57
N GLY A 88 11.55 -2.36 26.69
CA GLY A 88 11.65 -3.72 27.22
C GLY A 88 13.01 -4.14 27.72
N LYS A 89 13.45 -5.34 27.31
CA LYS A 89 14.74 -5.90 27.73
C LYS A 89 15.89 -5.10 27.12
N ARG A 90 17.01 -4.99 27.84
CA ARG A 90 18.23 -4.33 27.37
C ARG A 90 18.82 -5.08 26.18
N CYS A 91 19.21 -4.34 25.14
CA CYS A 91 20.03 -4.84 24.05
C CYS A 91 21.45 -5.11 24.57
N VAL A 92 21.95 -6.29 24.27
CA VAL A 92 23.32 -6.73 24.56
C VAL A 92 24.28 -6.02 23.61
N THR A 93 23.94 -5.89 22.32
CA THR A 93 24.62 -5.04 21.34
C THR A 93 23.68 -3.99 20.75
N GLY A 94 24.25 -2.85 20.29
CA GLY A 94 23.55 -1.73 19.66
C GLY A 94 22.49 -1.01 20.52
N LYS A 95 21.45 -0.46 19.88
CA LYS A 95 20.36 0.32 20.50
C LYS A 95 19.01 0.02 19.83
N LYS A 96 17.94 0.35 20.54
CA LYS A 96 16.60 0.57 19.96
C LYS A 96 16.44 2.03 19.59
N VAL A 97 15.52 2.31 18.70
CA VAL A 97 15.21 3.66 18.23
C VAL A 97 13.73 3.94 18.43
N LEU A 98 13.39 5.02 19.11
CA LEU A 98 12.03 5.51 19.27
C LEU A 98 11.69 6.39 18.07
N CYS A 99 10.64 6.00 17.36
CA CYS A 99 10.08 6.76 16.25
C CYS A 99 8.75 7.38 16.68
N ALA A 100 8.47 8.58 16.21
CA ALA A 100 7.17 9.22 16.33
C ALA A 100 6.49 9.31 14.97
N CYS A 101 5.16 9.19 14.98
CA CYS A 101 4.33 9.45 13.82
C CYS A 101 3.53 10.72 14.03
N THR A 102 3.39 11.53 12.98
CA THR A 102 2.37 12.58 12.91
C THR A 102 1.00 11.94 12.75
N ALA A 103 -0.06 12.62 13.22
CA ALA A 103 -1.45 12.15 13.13
C ALA A 103 -1.75 11.52 11.75
N PRO A 104 -1.90 10.19 11.67
CA PRO A 104 -1.92 9.51 10.38
C PRO A 104 -3.20 9.86 9.63
N VAL A 105 -3.04 10.23 8.36
CA VAL A 105 -4.14 10.17 7.40
C VAL A 105 -4.63 8.73 7.36
N LEU A 106 -5.93 8.53 7.59
CA LEU A 106 -6.59 7.22 7.52
C LEU A 106 -6.31 6.57 6.17
N ARG A 107 -5.40 5.60 6.16
CA ARG A 107 -4.96 4.93 4.93
C ARG A 107 -5.92 3.81 4.58
N GLN A 108 -6.27 3.71 3.31
CA GLN A 108 -7.10 2.63 2.80
C GLN A 108 -6.33 1.31 2.85
N PHE A 109 -7.01 0.22 3.21
CA PHE A 109 -6.35 -1.05 3.49
C PHE A 109 -7.22 -2.26 3.10
N TYR A 110 -6.55 -3.35 2.72
CA TYR A 110 -7.17 -4.61 2.37
C TYR A 110 -6.79 -5.76 3.31
N ILE A 111 -7.80 -6.40 3.87
CA ILE A 111 -7.73 -7.75 4.42
C ILE A 111 -8.00 -8.70 3.27
N ILE A 112 -6.97 -9.37 2.75
CA ILE A 112 -7.06 -10.26 1.59
C ILE A 112 -7.12 -11.70 2.09
N ALA A 113 -8.22 -12.40 1.82
CA ALA A 113 -8.33 -13.81 2.20
C ALA A 113 -7.57 -14.71 1.21
N HIS A 114 -6.72 -15.57 1.73
CA HIS A 114 -5.89 -16.51 0.95
C HIS A 114 -6.70 -17.72 0.43
N ARG A 115 -6.34 -18.22 -0.76
CA ARG A 115 -6.80 -19.48 -1.36
C ARG A 115 -8.31 -19.62 -1.37
N THR A 116 -9.02 -18.58 -1.78
CA THR A 116 -10.49 -18.58 -1.88
C THR A 116 -11.01 -19.24 -3.16
N ASN A 117 -10.42 -20.38 -3.51
CA ASN A 117 -10.68 -21.12 -4.76
C ASN A 117 -12.05 -21.82 -4.82
N ALA A 118 -12.91 -21.61 -3.83
CA ALA A 118 -14.26 -22.16 -3.73
C ALA A 118 -15.22 -21.09 -3.15
N LEU A 119 -16.47 -21.09 -3.61
CA LEU A 119 -17.43 -20.02 -3.31
C LEU A 119 -17.87 -20.00 -1.84
N ASP A 120 -17.88 -21.15 -1.18
CA ASP A 120 -18.10 -21.26 0.26
C ASP A 120 -16.97 -20.59 1.06
N LYS A 121 -15.70 -20.76 0.62
CA LYS A 121 -14.54 -20.05 1.19
C LYS A 121 -14.62 -18.54 0.99
N VAL A 122 -15.05 -18.08 -0.20
CA VAL A 122 -15.30 -16.64 -0.43
C VAL A 122 -16.33 -16.11 0.58
N ARG A 123 -17.49 -16.77 0.71
CA ARG A 123 -18.53 -16.34 1.65
C ARG A 123 -18.03 -16.38 3.10
N ALA A 124 -17.24 -17.38 3.48
CA ALA A 124 -16.64 -17.48 4.81
C ALA A 124 -15.67 -16.32 5.09
N ALA A 125 -14.78 -16.01 4.15
CA ALA A 125 -13.84 -14.91 4.24
C ALA A 125 -14.53 -13.55 4.42
N LEU A 126 -15.55 -13.26 3.62
CA LEU A 126 -16.31 -12.01 3.75
C LEU A 126 -16.99 -11.89 5.13
N ARG A 127 -17.62 -12.97 5.63
CA ARG A 127 -18.17 -13.02 7.00
C ARG A 127 -17.13 -12.84 8.09
N GLN A 128 -15.87 -13.16 7.82
CA GLN A 128 -14.75 -12.95 8.74
C GLN A 128 -14.14 -11.54 8.64
N GLY A 129 -14.65 -10.68 7.77
CA GLY A 129 -14.23 -9.29 7.68
C GLY A 129 -13.31 -8.98 6.50
N ALA A 130 -13.03 -9.95 5.61
CA ALA A 130 -12.24 -9.68 4.41
C ALA A 130 -12.96 -8.68 3.49
N ASN A 131 -12.20 -7.75 2.92
CA ASN A 131 -12.64 -6.86 1.83
C ASN A 131 -11.84 -7.11 0.53
N GLY A 132 -10.86 -8.01 0.56
CA GLY A 132 -10.21 -8.57 -0.60
C GLY A 132 -10.17 -10.10 -0.55
N ILE A 133 -10.04 -10.75 -1.70
CA ILE A 133 -9.82 -12.19 -1.80
C ILE A 133 -8.73 -12.49 -2.82
N GLU A 134 -8.02 -13.60 -2.63
CA GLU A 134 -7.09 -14.16 -3.59
C GLU A 134 -7.61 -15.50 -4.12
N ILE A 135 -7.44 -15.71 -5.42
CA ILE A 135 -7.83 -16.91 -6.15
C ILE A 135 -6.64 -17.39 -6.98
N ASP A 136 -6.22 -18.63 -6.77
CA ASP A 136 -5.20 -19.29 -7.56
C ASP A 136 -5.78 -19.65 -8.92
N VAL A 137 -5.18 -19.16 -10.00
CA VAL A 137 -5.64 -19.43 -11.36
C VAL A 137 -4.61 -20.23 -12.12
N ARG A 138 -5.07 -21.33 -12.70
CA ARG A 138 -4.28 -22.19 -13.58
C ARG A 138 -4.88 -22.24 -14.97
N TYR A 139 -4.03 -22.17 -15.98
CA TYR A 139 -4.41 -22.52 -17.35
C TYR A 139 -4.21 -24.02 -17.56
N ARG A 140 -5.23 -24.71 -18.10
CA ARG A 140 -5.18 -26.13 -18.43
C ARG A 140 -5.25 -26.31 -19.93
N ARG A 141 -4.10 -26.61 -20.56
CA ARG A 141 -4.01 -26.75 -22.03
C ARG A 141 -4.94 -27.81 -22.61
N ARG A 142 -5.11 -28.95 -21.93
CA ARG A 142 -5.99 -30.05 -22.38
C ARG A 142 -7.46 -29.66 -22.42
N GLU A 143 -7.88 -28.81 -21.49
CA GLU A 143 -9.26 -28.34 -21.35
C GLU A 143 -9.49 -27.01 -22.09
N GLN A 144 -8.42 -26.41 -22.63
CA GLN A 144 -8.40 -25.07 -23.23
C GLN A 144 -9.14 -24.04 -22.37
N GLY A 145 -8.81 -24.00 -21.08
CA GLY A 145 -9.51 -23.14 -20.14
C GLY A 145 -8.79 -22.92 -18.83
N PHE A 146 -9.38 -22.08 -18.00
CA PHE A 146 -8.88 -21.73 -16.68
C PHE A 146 -9.69 -22.39 -15.59
N CYS A 147 -9.05 -22.62 -14.45
CA CYS A 147 -9.73 -23.02 -13.24
C CYS A 147 -9.09 -22.44 -11.99
N ALA A 148 -9.92 -22.31 -10.94
CA ALA A 148 -9.53 -21.83 -9.63
C ALA A 148 -9.00 -23.00 -8.79
N ASN A 149 -7.67 -23.11 -8.64
CA ASN A 149 -7.03 -24.20 -7.89
C ASN A 149 -5.56 -23.90 -7.56
N HIS A 150 -5.18 -24.17 -6.31
CA HIS A 150 -3.82 -24.01 -5.81
C HIS A 150 -2.89 -25.19 -6.18
N ASP A 151 -3.37 -26.42 -6.12
CA ASP A 151 -2.58 -27.65 -6.13
C ASP A 151 -2.45 -28.24 -7.54
N SER A 152 -1.21 -28.55 -7.94
CA SER A 152 -0.88 -29.00 -9.30
C SER A 152 -1.50 -30.34 -9.71
N PHE A 153 -2.04 -31.10 -8.75
CA PHE A 153 -2.51 -32.48 -8.95
C PHE A 153 -3.97 -32.70 -8.56
N ASP A 154 -4.70 -31.66 -8.19
CA ASP A 154 -6.09 -31.81 -7.80
C ASP A 154 -6.99 -31.98 -9.04
N PRO A 155 -7.67 -33.13 -9.21
CA PRO A 155 -8.60 -33.34 -10.31
C PRO A 155 -9.84 -32.43 -10.16
N SER A 156 -10.17 -31.99 -8.95
CA SER A 156 -11.28 -31.10 -8.66
C SER A 156 -10.92 -29.63 -8.93
N CYS A 157 -10.85 -29.27 -10.21
CA CYS A 157 -10.68 -27.88 -10.61
C CYS A 157 -12.03 -27.18 -10.78
N ASN A 158 -12.26 -26.09 -10.06
CA ASN A 158 -13.43 -25.25 -10.28
C ASN A 158 -13.23 -24.46 -11.58
N ARG A 159 -13.99 -24.81 -12.64
CA ARG A 159 -13.91 -24.08 -13.93
C ARG A 159 -14.13 -22.59 -13.67
N LEU A 160 -13.22 -21.75 -14.20
CA LEU A 160 -13.15 -20.35 -13.80
C LEU A 160 -14.39 -19.56 -14.22
N VAL A 161 -14.92 -19.77 -15.43
CA VAL A 161 -16.06 -18.99 -15.94
C VAL A 161 -17.32 -19.17 -15.07
N PRO A 162 -17.81 -20.40 -14.78
CA PRO A 162 -18.92 -20.59 -13.84
C PRO A 162 -18.64 -20.00 -12.45
N PHE A 163 -17.42 -20.21 -11.92
CA PHE A 163 -17.01 -19.67 -10.62
C PHE A 163 -17.11 -18.14 -10.58
N LEU A 164 -16.61 -17.44 -11.61
CA LEU A 164 -16.63 -15.98 -11.68
C LEU A 164 -18.04 -15.41 -11.81
N ARG A 165 -18.96 -16.09 -12.52
CA ARG A 165 -20.37 -15.67 -12.60
C ARG A 165 -21.06 -15.73 -11.24
N GLU A 166 -20.85 -16.81 -10.50
CA GLU A 166 -21.39 -16.91 -9.14
C GLU A 166 -20.72 -15.93 -8.17
N LEU A 167 -19.41 -15.69 -8.33
CA LEU A 167 -18.70 -14.67 -7.58
C LEU A 167 -19.23 -13.25 -7.87
N ASN A 168 -19.57 -12.95 -9.13
CA ASN A 168 -20.22 -11.69 -9.50
C ASN A 168 -21.58 -11.54 -8.78
N ALA A 169 -22.36 -12.61 -8.67
CA ALA A 169 -23.61 -12.59 -7.91
C ALA A 169 -23.38 -12.35 -6.41
N ILE A 170 -22.36 -12.96 -5.80
CA ILE A 170 -21.97 -12.69 -4.40
C ILE A 170 -21.54 -11.23 -4.25
N ALA A 171 -20.68 -10.73 -5.13
CA ALA A 171 -20.14 -9.38 -5.09
C ALA A 171 -21.20 -8.30 -5.38
N SER A 172 -22.21 -8.60 -6.19
CA SER A 172 -23.36 -7.71 -6.42
C SER A 172 -24.14 -7.46 -5.13
N ASN A 173 -24.30 -8.52 -4.33
CA ASN A 173 -25.04 -8.52 -3.07
C ASN A 173 -24.19 -8.12 -1.84
N SER A 174 -22.86 -8.11 -1.95
CA SER A 174 -21.96 -7.68 -0.87
C SER A 174 -21.06 -6.54 -1.35
N LYS A 175 -21.31 -5.32 -0.84
CA LYS A 175 -20.46 -4.15 -1.12
C LYS A 175 -19.10 -4.20 -0.42
N GLN A 176 -18.91 -5.15 0.51
CA GLN A 176 -17.68 -5.31 1.28
C GLN A 176 -16.51 -5.80 0.41
N LEU A 177 -16.77 -6.70 -0.55
CA LEU A 177 -15.71 -7.19 -1.43
C LEU A 177 -15.29 -6.06 -2.37
N ALA A 178 -14.07 -5.54 -2.26
CA ALA A 178 -13.56 -4.42 -3.05
C ALA A 178 -12.39 -4.79 -3.96
N LEU A 179 -11.63 -5.85 -3.63
CA LEU A 179 -10.45 -6.28 -4.37
C LEU A 179 -10.45 -7.79 -4.64
N ILE A 180 -9.96 -8.17 -5.82
CA ILE A 180 -9.66 -9.55 -6.17
C ILE A 180 -8.22 -9.65 -6.66
N VAL A 181 -7.45 -10.56 -6.09
CA VAL A 181 -6.11 -10.94 -6.54
C VAL A 181 -6.22 -12.27 -7.27
N LEU A 182 -5.73 -12.33 -8.50
CA LEU A 182 -5.68 -13.55 -9.30
C LEU A 182 -4.22 -14.00 -9.37
N ASP A 183 -3.88 -15.03 -8.60
CA ASP A 183 -2.54 -15.58 -8.51
C ASP A 183 -2.33 -16.59 -9.64
N PHE A 184 -1.72 -16.14 -10.73
CA PHE A 184 -1.56 -16.94 -11.93
C PHE A 184 -0.37 -17.90 -11.82
N LYS A 185 -0.67 -19.18 -11.61
CA LYS A 185 0.33 -20.20 -11.28
C LYS A 185 1.04 -20.81 -12.49
N ASN A 186 0.37 -20.94 -13.64
CA ASN A 186 0.97 -21.56 -14.82
C ASN A 186 0.27 -21.14 -16.11
N HIS A 187 1.04 -21.21 -17.21
CA HIS A 187 0.54 -20.89 -18.55
C HIS A 187 0.53 -22.09 -19.51
N ASP A 188 1.10 -23.25 -19.13
CA ASP A 188 1.22 -24.47 -19.94
C ASP A 188 1.67 -24.21 -21.41
N GLY A 189 2.58 -23.25 -21.59
CA GLY A 189 3.10 -22.84 -22.90
C GLY A 189 2.26 -21.81 -23.66
N ASN A 190 1.05 -21.46 -23.21
CA ASN A 190 0.22 -20.43 -23.82
C ASN A 190 0.68 -19.03 -23.40
N GLN A 191 1.35 -18.29 -24.28
CA GLN A 191 1.81 -16.92 -24.01
C GLN A 191 0.67 -15.89 -23.96
N ASN A 192 -0.52 -16.24 -24.47
CA ASN A 192 -1.71 -15.38 -24.46
C ASN A 192 -2.62 -15.64 -23.24
N ALA A 193 -2.28 -16.61 -22.38
CA ALA A 193 -3.12 -16.99 -21.25
C ALA A 193 -3.44 -15.80 -20.33
N PHE A 194 -2.51 -14.86 -20.15
CA PHE A 194 -2.75 -13.65 -19.37
C PHE A 194 -3.82 -12.73 -19.97
N ARG A 195 -3.79 -12.54 -21.30
CA ARG A 195 -4.81 -11.75 -22.03
C ARG A 195 -6.18 -12.42 -21.92
N GLU A 196 -6.22 -13.71 -22.21
CA GLU A 196 -7.46 -14.50 -22.16
C GLU A 196 -8.09 -14.45 -20.75
N LEU A 197 -7.28 -14.60 -19.71
CA LEU A 197 -7.72 -14.49 -18.32
C LEU A 197 -8.27 -13.10 -18.01
N LEU A 198 -7.55 -12.04 -18.40
CA LEU A 198 -7.99 -10.65 -18.21
C LEU A 198 -9.34 -10.39 -18.88
N ASP A 199 -9.53 -10.87 -20.12
CA ASP A 199 -10.78 -10.71 -20.87
C ASP A 199 -11.94 -11.51 -20.25
N ILE A 200 -11.67 -12.72 -19.76
CA ILE A 200 -12.65 -13.52 -19.01
C ILE A 200 -13.10 -12.77 -17.75
N VAL A 201 -12.17 -12.26 -16.94
CA VAL A 201 -12.48 -11.58 -15.68
C VAL A 201 -13.26 -10.28 -15.93
N ARG A 202 -12.86 -9.50 -16.94
CA ARG A 202 -13.59 -8.30 -17.36
C ARG A 202 -15.03 -8.60 -17.71
N ARG A 203 -15.26 -9.65 -18.51
CA ARG A 203 -16.59 -10.02 -18.99
C ARG A 203 -17.46 -10.60 -17.89
N GLU A 204 -16.94 -11.57 -17.14
CA GLU A 204 -17.75 -12.38 -16.23
C GLU A 204 -17.86 -11.77 -14.82
N LEU A 205 -16.97 -10.84 -14.44
CA LEU A 205 -16.89 -10.36 -13.05
C LEU A 205 -16.87 -8.83 -12.88
N THR A 206 -16.00 -8.10 -13.58
CA THR A 206 -15.74 -6.68 -13.20
C THR A 206 -16.56 -5.64 -13.97
N SER A 207 -17.17 -6.01 -15.11
CA SER A 207 -17.83 -5.08 -16.05
C SER A 207 -18.85 -4.11 -15.43
N ASN A 208 -19.50 -4.48 -14.32
CA ASN A 208 -20.58 -3.71 -13.71
C ASN A 208 -20.43 -3.48 -12.19
N LEU A 209 -19.32 -3.89 -11.58
CA LEU A 209 -19.20 -3.90 -10.11
C LEU A 209 -18.28 -2.83 -9.53
N GLY A 210 -17.42 -2.21 -10.33
CA GLY A 210 -16.38 -1.31 -9.82
C GLY A 210 -15.38 -2.03 -8.89
N LEU A 211 -15.22 -3.34 -9.06
CA LEU A 211 -14.23 -4.13 -8.35
C LEU A 211 -12.83 -3.79 -8.86
N LYS A 212 -11.88 -3.64 -7.94
CA LYS A 212 -10.46 -3.57 -8.28
C LYS A 212 -9.93 -4.99 -8.48
N MET A 213 -9.00 -5.16 -9.39
CA MET A 213 -8.34 -6.45 -9.62
C MET A 213 -6.84 -6.31 -9.75
N ILE A 214 -6.12 -7.29 -9.21
CA ILE A 214 -4.70 -7.50 -9.41
C ILE A 214 -4.54 -8.84 -10.11
N LEU A 215 -3.85 -8.85 -11.25
CA LEU A 215 -3.44 -10.08 -11.92
C LEU A 215 -1.95 -10.29 -11.64
N SER A 216 -1.65 -11.31 -10.83
CA SER A 216 -0.33 -11.55 -10.23
C SER A 216 0.36 -12.77 -10.83
N THR A 217 1.70 -12.78 -10.78
CA THR A 217 2.53 -13.98 -11.02
C THR A 217 3.61 -14.06 -9.95
N GLY A 218 4.01 -15.27 -9.55
CA GLY A 218 5.09 -15.43 -8.55
C GLY A 218 6.43 -14.81 -8.97
N SER A 219 6.84 -14.95 -10.24
CA SER A 219 8.21 -14.58 -10.67
C SER A 219 8.29 -13.68 -11.90
N LEU A 220 9.36 -12.89 -11.96
CA LEU A 220 9.79 -12.12 -13.14
C LEU A 220 9.99 -13.03 -14.36
N ALA A 221 10.47 -14.26 -14.15
CA ALA A 221 10.67 -15.23 -15.23
C ALA A 221 9.35 -15.59 -15.92
N LEU A 222 8.30 -15.83 -15.14
CA LEU A 222 6.95 -16.08 -15.68
C LEU A 222 6.37 -14.79 -16.27
N ALA A 223 6.43 -13.68 -15.52
CA ALA A 223 5.88 -12.39 -15.92
C ALA A 223 6.37 -11.94 -17.31
N ARG A 224 7.69 -12.05 -17.58
CA ARG A 224 8.30 -11.72 -18.88
C ARG A 224 7.73 -12.49 -20.06
N ARG A 225 7.17 -13.69 -19.83
CA ARG A 225 6.60 -14.54 -20.88
C ARG A 225 5.15 -14.22 -21.20
N VAL A 226 4.40 -13.73 -20.22
CA VAL A 226 2.92 -13.67 -20.31
C VAL A 226 2.37 -12.24 -20.25
N MET A 227 2.97 -11.34 -19.46
CA MET A 227 2.45 -9.98 -19.28
C MET A 227 2.57 -9.07 -20.51
N PRO A 228 3.66 -9.10 -21.31
CA PRO A 228 3.75 -8.27 -22.52
C PRO A 228 2.61 -8.52 -23.52
N ASN A 229 2.02 -9.70 -23.49
CA ASN A 229 0.91 -10.09 -24.35
C ASN A 229 -0.46 -9.77 -23.74
N ALA A 230 -0.56 -9.34 -22.49
CA ALA A 230 -1.84 -9.17 -21.78
C ALA A 230 -2.72 -8.03 -22.35
N GLY A 231 -2.12 -7.05 -23.02
CA GLY A 231 -2.80 -5.86 -23.53
C GLY A 231 -2.87 -4.73 -22.50
N ALA A 232 -3.54 -3.63 -22.87
CA ALA A 232 -3.66 -2.45 -22.01
C ALA A 232 -4.58 -2.72 -20.81
N LEU A 233 -4.17 -2.22 -19.64
CA LEU A 233 -4.96 -2.25 -18.42
C LEU A 233 -5.93 -1.07 -18.35
N ARG A 234 -7.08 -1.30 -17.71
CA ARG A 234 -8.11 -0.29 -17.41
C ARG A 234 -7.90 0.27 -16.00
N ARG A 235 -8.54 1.40 -15.70
CA ARG A 235 -8.61 1.93 -14.33
C ARG A 235 -9.17 0.87 -13.38
N GLY A 236 -8.49 0.66 -12.26
CA GLY A 236 -8.85 -0.35 -11.26
C GLY A 236 -8.24 -1.74 -11.51
N GLU A 237 -7.47 -1.91 -12.57
CA GLU A 237 -6.71 -3.13 -12.85
C GLU A 237 -5.22 -2.90 -12.58
N ALA A 238 -4.51 -3.93 -12.12
CA ALA A 238 -3.08 -3.89 -11.90
C ALA A 238 -2.39 -5.20 -12.28
N PHE A 239 -1.11 -5.11 -12.67
CA PHE A 239 -0.21 -6.27 -12.68
C PHE A 239 0.63 -6.30 -11.41
N SER A 240 0.91 -7.51 -10.92
CA SER A 240 1.73 -7.75 -9.74
C SER A 240 2.74 -8.87 -10.00
N ILE A 241 3.90 -8.76 -9.35
CA ILE A 241 4.83 -9.88 -9.15
C ILE A 241 5.01 -10.03 -7.64
N ASP A 242 4.82 -11.24 -7.11
CA ASP A 242 4.58 -11.44 -5.67
C ASP A 242 5.45 -12.47 -4.93
N GLU A 243 6.51 -13.01 -5.54
CA GLU A 243 7.53 -13.86 -4.89
C GLU A 243 8.97 -13.44 -5.24
N GLU A 244 9.17 -12.19 -5.68
CA GLU A 244 10.49 -11.67 -6.04
C GLU A 244 11.09 -10.81 -4.92
N ASP A 245 12.36 -11.04 -4.58
CA ASP A 245 13.06 -10.31 -3.52
C ASP A 245 13.65 -8.96 -3.96
N ASP A 246 13.70 -8.72 -5.27
CA ASP A 246 14.20 -7.48 -5.86
C ASP A 246 13.04 -6.60 -6.37
N PRO A 247 12.47 -5.72 -5.51
CA PRO A 247 11.39 -4.83 -5.89
C PRO A 247 11.81 -3.78 -6.92
N ASP A 248 13.11 -3.44 -7.02
CA ASP A 248 13.62 -2.51 -8.03
C ASP A 248 13.58 -3.15 -9.42
N ALA A 249 13.97 -4.42 -9.54
CA ALA A 249 13.84 -5.18 -10.78
C ALA A 249 12.37 -5.33 -11.21
N VAL A 250 11.47 -5.60 -10.26
CA VAL A 250 10.02 -5.66 -10.52
C VAL A 250 9.48 -4.31 -10.98
N ALA A 251 9.83 -3.21 -10.30
CA ALA A 251 9.39 -1.86 -10.66
C ALA A 251 9.83 -1.49 -12.09
N ASN A 252 11.10 -1.75 -12.42
CA ASN A 252 11.65 -1.50 -13.75
C ASN A 252 10.95 -2.32 -14.84
N PHE A 253 10.69 -3.61 -14.58
CA PHE A 253 9.97 -4.46 -15.53
C PHE A 253 8.53 -3.98 -15.75
N LEU A 254 7.79 -3.69 -14.67
CA LEU A 254 6.40 -3.25 -14.77
C LEU A 254 6.28 -1.85 -15.38
N ALA A 255 7.25 -0.97 -15.21
CA ALA A 255 7.28 0.33 -15.86
C ALA A 255 7.31 0.23 -17.40
N GLY A 256 7.99 -0.78 -17.96
CA GLY A 256 8.01 -1.05 -19.39
C GLY A 256 6.86 -1.93 -19.91
N THR A 257 6.10 -2.55 -19.01
CA THR A 257 5.09 -3.56 -19.37
C THR A 257 3.65 -3.04 -19.20
N VAL A 258 3.39 -2.30 -18.12
CA VAL A 258 2.05 -1.75 -17.86
C VAL A 258 1.77 -0.60 -18.82
N SER A 259 0.64 -0.69 -19.53
CA SER A 259 0.14 0.33 -20.44
C SER A 259 -1.34 0.61 -20.17
N GLY A 260 -1.84 1.77 -20.61
CA GLY A 260 -3.21 2.22 -20.36
C GLY A 260 -3.37 2.94 -19.02
N GLU A 261 -4.51 2.75 -18.36
CA GLU A 261 -4.85 3.37 -17.07
C GLU A 261 -4.58 2.44 -15.88
N GLY A 262 -3.87 1.33 -16.11
CA GLY A 262 -3.56 0.34 -15.10
C GLY A 262 -2.55 0.80 -14.06
N SER A 263 -2.51 0.04 -12.98
CA SER A 263 -1.61 0.23 -11.85
C SER A 263 -0.53 -0.85 -11.79
N LYS A 264 0.54 -0.56 -11.06
CA LYS A 264 1.63 -1.50 -10.76
C LYS A 264 1.54 -1.89 -9.29
N ALA A 265 1.55 -3.19 -9.03
CA ALA A 265 1.50 -3.75 -7.69
C ALA A 265 2.74 -4.60 -7.43
N TYR A 266 3.09 -4.74 -6.15
CA TYR A 266 4.16 -5.62 -5.69
C TYR A 266 3.67 -6.41 -4.48
N GLY A 267 3.92 -7.71 -4.51
CA GLY A 267 3.77 -8.60 -3.36
C GLY A 267 5.10 -9.20 -2.98
N ASN A 268 5.23 -9.68 -1.75
CA ASN A 268 6.24 -10.68 -1.40
C ASN A 268 5.77 -11.42 -0.14
N GLY A 269 6.23 -12.65 0.04
CA GLY A 269 5.75 -13.49 1.11
C GLY A 269 6.43 -14.84 1.23
N THR A 270 6.03 -15.58 2.26
CA THR A 270 6.42 -16.98 2.43
C THR A 270 5.27 -17.78 3.05
N PHE A 271 5.32 -19.11 2.91
CA PHE A 271 4.37 -20.02 3.54
C PHE A 271 4.77 -20.18 5.03
N GLU A 272 3.95 -19.67 5.95
CA GLU A 272 4.22 -19.63 7.40
C GLU A 272 4.80 -20.94 8.00
N PRO A 273 5.73 -20.89 9.00
CA PRO A 273 5.96 -19.78 9.94
C PRO A 273 7.41 -19.26 10.04
N GLY A 274 7.55 -17.94 10.04
CA GLY A 274 8.79 -17.21 10.34
C GLY A 274 9.19 -16.33 9.16
N ILE A 275 8.65 -15.11 9.08
CA ILE A 275 8.92 -14.20 7.96
C ILE A 275 10.41 -13.90 7.94
N GLU A 276 11.05 -14.33 6.86
CA GLU A 276 12.46 -14.15 6.67
C GLU A 276 12.81 -12.67 6.54
N VAL A 277 13.98 -12.29 7.04
CA VAL A 277 14.45 -10.90 7.05
C VAL A 277 14.45 -10.29 5.64
N HIS A 278 14.71 -11.11 4.61
CA HIS A 278 14.73 -10.66 3.23
C HIS A 278 13.34 -10.18 2.75
N ILE A 279 12.24 -10.84 3.16
CA ILE A 279 10.86 -10.44 2.82
C ILE A 279 10.51 -9.08 3.44
N GLN A 280 10.92 -8.87 4.69
CA GLN A 280 10.68 -7.59 5.35
C GLN A 280 11.43 -6.45 4.64
N ASN A 281 12.69 -6.69 4.26
CA ASN A 281 13.50 -5.72 3.54
C ASN A 281 12.93 -5.39 2.15
N SER A 282 12.52 -6.41 1.40
CA SER A 282 11.95 -6.24 0.06
C SER A 282 10.63 -5.45 0.11
N ILE A 283 9.77 -5.72 1.10
CA ILE A 283 8.51 -4.98 1.29
C ILE A 283 8.77 -3.53 1.74
N GLN A 284 9.72 -3.29 2.64
CA GLN A 284 10.09 -1.92 3.02
C GLN A 284 10.60 -1.12 1.82
N ARG A 285 11.43 -1.74 0.98
CA ARG A 285 11.90 -1.13 -0.26
C ARG A 285 10.74 -0.87 -1.22
N ALA A 286 9.82 -1.82 -1.40
CA ALA A 286 8.64 -1.63 -2.25
C ALA A 286 7.72 -0.49 -1.75
N VAL A 287 7.52 -0.33 -0.43
CA VAL A 287 6.78 0.82 0.12
C VAL A 287 7.49 2.14 -0.18
N SER A 288 8.82 2.18 -0.11
CA SER A 288 9.61 3.36 -0.52
C SER A 288 9.43 3.68 -2.00
N LEU A 289 9.48 2.66 -2.87
CA LEU A 289 9.24 2.79 -4.31
C LEU A 289 7.80 3.24 -4.62
N ARG A 290 6.80 2.80 -3.84
CA ARG A 290 5.41 3.28 -3.93
C ARG A 290 5.31 4.78 -3.67
N ARG A 291 6.03 5.30 -2.66
CA ARG A 291 6.07 6.75 -2.37
C ARG A 291 6.71 7.55 -3.50
N GLN A 292 7.57 6.92 -4.30
CA GLN A 292 8.18 7.50 -5.50
C GLN A 292 7.31 7.32 -6.76
N GLY A 293 6.09 6.78 -6.63
CA GLY A 293 5.16 6.53 -7.74
C GLY A 293 5.49 5.32 -8.61
N GLN A 294 6.49 4.51 -8.22
CA GLN A 294 6.87 3.32 -9.00
C GLN A 294 5.87 2.17 -8.83
N PHE A 295 5.22 2.09 -7.66
CA PHE A 295 4.08 1.23 -7.39
C PHE A 295 2.87 2.05 -6.95
N GLN A 296 1.67 1.49 -7.13
CA GLN A 296 0.41 2.01 -6.60
C GLN A 296 -0.12 1.14 -5.46
N PHE A 297 0.31 -0.12 -5.37
CA PHE A 297 -0.16 -1.07 -4.37
C PHE A 297 0.98 -1.99 -3.90
N VAL A 298 1.13 -2.17 -2.59
CA VAL A 298 2.11 -3.08 -1.99
C VAL A 298 1.41 -3.96 -0.96
N TYR A 299 1.59 -5.28 -1.05
CA TYR A 299 1.01 -6.23 -0.10
C TYR A 299 2.00 -7.31 0.33
N VAL A 300 1.68 -8.03 1.40
CA VAL A 300 2.49 -9.13 1.94
C VAL A 300 1.63 -10.37 2.14
N TRP A 301 2.23 -11.56 2.01
CA TRP A 301 1.54 -12.83 2.22
C TRP A 301 2.46 -13.92 2.81
N THR A 302 1.97 -15.09 3.23
CA THR A 302 0.73 -15.17 4.00
C THR A 302 1.08 -14.96 5.46
N LEU A 303 0.36 -14.08 6.17
CA LEU A 303 0.59 -13.85 7.59
C LEU A 303 -0.46 -14.55 8.46
N ALA A 304 -0.01 -15.14 9.58
CA ALA A 304 -0.84 -15.76 10.61
C ALA A 304 -0.51 -15.24 12.02
N ARG A 305 0.72 -14.72 12.25
CA ARG A 305 1.12 -14.11 13.53
C ARG A 305 0.67 -12.65 13.64
N THR A 306 -0.07 -12.34 14.71
CA THR A 306 -0.54 -10.98 15.04
C THR A 306 0.61 -9.96 15.15
N ALA A 307 1.75 -10.35 15.73
CA ALA A 307 2.91 -9.46 15.82
C ALA A 307 3.39 -9.03 14.43
N SER A 308 3.54 -9.98 13.51
CA SER A 308 3.90 -9.71 12.12
C SER A 308 2.87 -8.84 11.40
N MET A 309 1.56 -9.11 11.59
CA MET A 309 0.50 -8.25 11.02
C MET A 309 0.65 -6.78 11.46
N ARG A 310 0.92 -6.53 12.75
CA ARG A 310 1.17 -5.17 13.27
C ARG A 310 2.43 -4.54 12.65
N ASP A 311 3.50 -5.31 12.51
CA ASP A 311 4.74 -4.80 11.93
C ASP A 311 4.57 -4.41 10.46
N TYR A 312 3.84 -5.18 9.66
CA TYR A 312 3.55 -4.84 8.28
C TYR A 312 2.55 -3.67 8.13
N LEU A 313 1.58 -3.56 9.03
CA LEU A 313 0.73 -2.37 9.12
C LEU A 313 1.56 -1.10 9.38
N ARG A 314 2.57 -1.17 10.26
CA ARG A 314 3.53 -0.08 10.51
C ARG A 314 4.46 0.20 9.35
N ILE A 315 4.91 -0.83 8.62
CA ILE A 315 5.70 -0.65 7.38
C ILE A 315 4.88 0.12 6.34
N GLY A 316 3.56 -0.03 6.35
CA GLY A 316 2.63 0.76 5.54
C GLY A 316 2.17 0.05 4.27
N VAL A 317 2.11 -1.29 4.27
CA VAL A 317 1.53 -2.09 3.17
C VAL A 317 0.04 -1.80 3.01
N ASP A 318 -0.45 -1.83 1.77
CA ASP A 318 -1.84 -1.58 1.39
C ASP A 318 -2.76 -2.78 1.62
N GLY A 319 -2.19 -3.99 1.65
CA GLY A 319 -2.93 -5.19 2.00
C GLY A 319 -2.09 -6.23 2.68
N ILE A 320 -2.73 -7.08 3.46
CA ILE A 320 -2.12 -8.30 4.00
C ILE A 320 -3.01 -9.47 3.62
N LEU A 321 -2.38 -10.48 3.04
CA LEU A 321 -3.00 -11.73 2.67
C LEU A 321 -2.89 -12.73 3.82
N VAL A 322 -4.03 -13.27 4.26
CA VAL A 322 -4.16 -14.06 5.49
C VAL A 322 -5.07 -15.26 5.30
N ASN A 323 -4.77 -16.34 6.03
CA ASN A 323 -5.68 -17.49 6.15
C ASN A 323 -6.86 -17.21 7.11
N ASP A 324 -6.70 -16.25 8.04
CA ASP A 324 -7.70 -15.88 9.04
C ASP A 324 -7.98 -14.36 8.99
N PRO A 325 -8.90 -13.91 8.11
CA PRO A 325 -9.34 -12.53 8.02
C PRO A 325 -9.82 -11.92 9.33
N ARG A 326 -10.47 -12.72 10.19
CA ARG A 326 -10.99 -12.24 11.48
C ARG A 326 -9.86 -11.82 12.39
N LYS A 327 -8.81 -12.63 12.49
CA LYS A 327 -7.61 -12.29 13.27
C LYS A 327 -6.99 -10.97 12.82
N LEU A 328 -6.86 -10.71 11.52
CA LEU A 328 -6.33 -9.43 11.04
C LEU A 328 -7.29 -8.27 11.32
N ARG A 329 -8.61 -8.50 11.21
CA ARG A 329 -9.62 -7.51 11.56
C ARG A 329 -9.54 -7.10 13.03
N ASP A 330 -9.33 -8.07 13.93
CA ASP A 330 -9.14 -7.81 15.36
C ASP A 330 -7.87 -6.99 15.63
N VAL A 331 -6.79 -7.26 14.89
CA VAL A 331 -5.54 -6.46 14.98
C VAL A 331 -5.76 -5.00 14.58
N ILE A 332 -6.50 -4.75 13.49
CA ILE A 332 -6.83 -3.40 13.04
C ILE A 332 -7.73 -2.70 14.06
N THR A 333 -8.76 -3.39 14.55
CA THR A 333 -9.71 -2.81 15.52
C THR A 333 -9.01 -2.44 16.83
N LEU A 334 -8.10 -3.29 17.33
CA LEU A 334 -7.31 -2.97 18.52
C LEU A 334 -6.42 -1.74 18.32
N ALA A 335 -5.89 -1.54 17.11
CA ALA A 335 -5.06 -0.40 16.78
C ALA A 335 -5.85 0.90 16.61
N GLU A 336 -7.09 0.83 16.13
CA GLU A 336 -8.01 1.98 16.07
C GLU A 336 -8.29 2.58 17.46
N HIS A 337 -8.24 1.75 18.51
CA HIS A 337 -8.45 2.17 19.90
C HIS A 337 -7.16 2.48 20.66
N ASP A 338 -5.99 2.28 20.05
CA ASP A 338 -4.71 2.61 20.64
C ASP A 338 -4.26 3.98 20.11
N PRO A 339 -4.40 5.06 20.89
CA PRO A 339 -3.99 6.39 20.44
C PRO A 339 -2.50 6.45 20.12
N SER A 340 -1.67 5.56 20.67
CA SER A 340 -0.23 5.48 20.35
C SER A 340 0.08 4.69 19.07
N SER A 341 -0.93 4.12 18.41
CA SER A 341 -0.75 3.37 17.18
C SER A 341 -0.35 4.28 16.03
N CYS A 342 0.90 4.14 15.59
CA CYS A 342 1.40 4.80 14.39
C CYS A 342 0.86 4.25 13.06
N PHE A 343 -0.17 3.42 13.11
CA PHE A 343 -0.87 2.95 11.92
C PHE A 343 -2.37 3.14 12.14
N ASN A 344 -2.94 4.05 11.34
CA ASN A 344 -4.38 4.25 11.27
C ASN A 344 -4.84 3.87 9.87
N VAL A 345 -5.50 2.73 9.78
CA VAL A 345 -6.00 2.17 8.53
C VAL A 345 -7.51 2.05 8.62
N ARG A 346 -8.19 2.24 7.49
CA ARG A 346 -9.58 1.85 7.33
C ARG A 346 -9.70 0.86 6.20
N LEU A 347 -10.69 -0.01 6.26
CA LEU A 347 -10.97 -0.91 5.15
C LEU A 347 -11.36 -0.11 3.91
N GLU A 348 -10.72 -0.45 2.80
CA GLU A 348 -11.05 0.10 1.49
C GLU A 348 -12.38 -0.46 0.99
N THR A 349 -13.10 0.36 0.24
CA THR A 349 -14.41 0.07 -0.35
C THR A 349 -14.37 0.29 -1.86
N ARG A 350 -15.41 -0.15 -2.57
CA ARG A 350 -15.54 0.11 -4.02
C ARG A 350 -15.75 1.59 -4.35
N ALA A 351 -16.26 2.37 -3.40
CA ALA A 351 -16.49 3.81 -3.58
C ALA A 351 -15.19 4.61 -3.48
N ASP A 352 -14.16 4.03 -2.84
CA ASP A 352 -12.86 4.66 -2.77
C ASP A 352 -12.24 4.72 -4.17
N SER A 353 -11.91 5.93 -4.61
CA SER A 353 -11.14 6.13 -5.83
C SER A 353 -9.84 5.32 -5.75
N VAL A 354 -9.41 4.72 -6.87
CA VAL A 354 -8.05 4.20 -6.99
C VAL A 354 -7.10 5.29 -6.50
N PRO A 355 -6.24 5.02 -5.49
CA PRO A 355 -5.34 6.03 -4.97
C PRO A 355 -4.62 6.67 -6.16
N ALA A 356 -4.78 7.99 -6.32
CA ALA A 356 -3.94 8.70 -7.26
C ALA A 356 -2.49 8.38 -6.89
N PRO A 357 -1.57 8.24 -7.86
CA PRO A 357 -0.16 8.17 -7.55
C PRO A 357 0.13 9.27 -6.54
N ALA A 358 0.77 8.92 -5.41
CA ALA A 358 1.14 9.92 -4.42
C ALA A 358 1.78 11.07 -5.21
N PRO A 359 1.30 12.32 -5.05
CA PRO A 359 1.85 13.43 -5.80
C PRO A 359 3.36 13.34 -5.61
N ALA A 360 4.11 13.29 -6.72
CA ALA A 360 5.55 13.08 -6.66
C ALA A 360 6.10 14.14 -5.71
N THR A 361 6.40 13.74 -4.47
CA THR A 361 6.99 14.64 -3.51
C THR A 361 8.34 14.91 -4.13
N THR A 362 8.54 16.13 -4.63
CA THR A 362 9.86 16.58 -5.07
C THR A 362 10.78 16.14 -3.95
N PRO A 363 11.70 15.19 -4.19
CA PRO A 363 12.48 14.63 -3.11
C PRO A 363 13.14 15.82 -2.42
N THR A 364 12.74 16.08 -1.18
CA THR A 364 13.46 17.04 -0.35
C THR A 364 14.90 16.58 -0.45
N PRO A 365 15.82 17.39 -1.00
CA PRO A 365 17.18 16.95 -1.22
C PRO A 365 17.65 16.38 0.10
N ILE A 366 17.85 15.05 0.13
CA ILE A 366 18.43 14.39 1.28
C ILE A 366 19.72 15.18 1.49
N PRO A 367 19.90 15.86 2.64
CA PRO A 367 21.15 16.53 2.90
C PRO A 367 22.20 15.45 2.72
N THR A 368 22.96 15.56 1.64
CA THR A 368 24.03 14.62 1.35
C THR A 368 24.89 14.75 2.59
N PRO A 369 25.15 13.66 3.34
CA PRO A 369 25.98 13.76 4.53
C PRO A 369 27.23 14.47 4.06
N GLU A 370 27.46 15.68 4.56
CA GLU A 370 28.62 16.45 4.14
C GLU A 370 29.81 15.53 4.40
N PRO A 371 30.54 15.12 3.35
CA PRO A 371 31.74 14.33 3.55
C PRO A 371 32.60 15.15 4.52
N PRO A 372 33.23 14.53 5.53
CA PRO A 372 33.98 15.27 6.54
C PRO A 372 34.90 16.25 5.81
N SER A 373 34.63 17.54 5.99
CA SER A 373 35.28 18.63 5.24
C SER A 373 36.77 18.76 5.60
N SER A 374 37.21 18.05 6.64
CA SER A 374 38.60 17.93 7.06
C SER A 374 39.07 16.48 7.02
N CYS A 375 40.22 16.25 6.37
CA CYS A 375 41.01 15.04 6.54
C CYS A 375 42.27 15.34 7.36
N GLY A 376 43.00 14.32 7.80
CA GLY A 376 44.20 14.50 8.62
C GLY A 376 44.83 13.18 9.02
N PRO A 377 45.92 13.21 9.81
CA PRO A 377 46.58 11.99 10.29
C PRO A 377 45.57 11.06 10.98
N GLY A 378 45.36 9.88 10.40
CA GLY A 378 44.40 8.88 10.90
C GLY A 378 42.94 9.04 10.46
N ARG A 379 42.61 10.00 9.59
CA ARG A 379 41.26 10.19 9.02
C ARG A 379 41.30 10.18 7.48
N PRO A 380 41.17 9.00 6.84
CA PRO A 380 41.16 8.91 5.38
C PRO A 380 39.88 9.49 4.80
N CYS A 381 39.98 10.07 3.61
CA CYS A 381 38.81 10.43 2.81
C CYS A 381 38.16 9.15 2.27
N GLY A 382 36.89 8.92 2.60
CA GLY A 382 36.15 7.76 2.08
C GLY A 382 36.00 7.81 0.54
N GLN A 383 35.72 6.65 -0.06
CA GLN A 383 35.30 6.51 -1.48
C GLN A 383 36.31 7.04 -2.53
N GLY A 384 37.60 6.68 -2.42
CA GLY A 384 38.59 6.96 -3.48
C GLY A 384 38.97 8.44 -3.64
N ARG A 385 38.67 9.26 -2.63
CA ARG A 385 39.01 10.68 -2.56
C ARG A 385 40.44 10.89 -2.06
N ALA A 386 41.12 11.91 -2.58
CA ALA A 386 42.45 12.31 -2.12
C ALA A 386 42.33 13.37 -1.00
N CYS A 387 43.22 13.31 0.00
CA CYS A 387 43.34 14.34 1.01
C CYS A 387 44.39 15.36 0.56
N CYS A 388 43.98 16.59 0.23
CA CYS A 388 44.86 17.62 -0.31
C CYS A 388 44.98 18.80 0.65
N GLU A 389 46.14 19.43 0.67
CA GLU A 389 46.38 20.68 1.38
C GLU A 389 45.82 21.85 0.55
N VAL A 390 44.99 22.69 1.17
CA VAL A 390 44.40 23.88 0.55
C VAL A 390 44.55 25.04 1.55
N GLY A 391 45.63 25.81 1.39
CA GLY A 391 46.09 26.72 2.45
C GLY A 391 46.52 25.94 3.69
N ASP A 392 46.20 26.43 4.89
CA ASP A 392 46.60 25.77 6.15
C ASP A 392 45.66 24.62 6.58
N ARG A 393 44.92 24.00 5.65
CA ARG A 393 43.90 22.98 5.95
C ARG A 393 43.96 21.81 4.98
N MET A 394 43.73 20.62 5.52
CA MET A 394 43.61 19.37 4.75
C MET A 394 42.15 19.10 4.40
N VAL A 395 41.83 18.98 3.11
CA VAL A 395 40.46 18.84 2.59
C VAL A 395 40.37 17.63 1.66
N CYS A 396 39.27 16.87 1.77
CA CYS A 396 38.99 15.76 0.87
C CYS A 396 38.54 16.23 -0.52
N GLN A 397 39.34 15.97 -1.55
CA GLN A 397 39.03 16.29 -2.93
C GLN A 397 38.29 15.13 -3.63
N PRO A 398 37.46 15.41 -4.66
CA PRO A 398 36.80 14.38 -5.45
C PRO A 398 37.78 13.38 -6.08
N PRO A 399 37.36 12.13 -6.35
CA PRO A 399 38.21 11.15 -7.03
C PRO A 399 38.74 11.67 -8.37
N GLY A 400 40.01 11.42 -8.66
CA GLY A 400 40.69 11.89 -9.88
C GLY A 400 41.27 13.31 -9.82
N THR A 401 41.10 14.02 -8.69
CA THR A 401 41.74 15.33 -8.48
C THR A 401 43.21 15.14 -8.08
N SER A 402 44.16 15.78 -8.76
CA SER A 402 45.55 15.82 -8.30
C SER A 402 45.72 16.96 -7.28
N CYS A 403 46.24 16.65 -6.08
CA CYS A 403 46.70 17.68 -5.16
C CYS A 403 47.89 18.42 -5.81
N ARG A 404 47.86 19.75 -5.83
CA ARG A 404 48.99 20.58 -6.27
C ARG A 404 49.79 21.07 -5.08
#